data_AF-A0A1K2I0T5-F1
#
_entry.id   AF-A0A1K2I0T5-F1
#
_cell.length_a   1.000
_cell.length_b   1.000
_cell.length_c   1.000
_cell.angle_alpha   90.00
_cell.angle_beta   90.00
_cell.angle_gamma   90.00
#
_symmetry.space_group_name_H-M   'P 1'
#
loop_
_entity.id
_entity.type
_entity.pdbx_description
1 polymer ?
#
loop_
_entity_poly.entity_id
_entity_poly.type
_entity_poly.pdbx_seq_one_letter_code
_entity_poly.pdbx_strand_id
1 'polypeptide(L)'
;MPAGTGRGLFPGTAQGRAGKLIWAGRAWATGGLFVDDAQSEPEAVADARRFGASEAQLAALTRKLTGREAEDGLWPQHVHAATAFCVIADQWRIGVEVRGGQSRTVWHSLDYGGAKALLDGMEFEMSASDWSAMATIAMGARNALNGGRP
;
A
#
# COMPACT_ATOMS: atom_id res chain seq x y z
N MET A 1 3.43 -41.20 -3.67
CA MET A 1 3.15 -40.53 -2.38
C MET A 1 4.48 -40.21 -1.71
N PRO A 2 4.86 -38.92 -1.59
CA PRO A 2 5.58 -38.46 -0.43
C PRO A 2 4.78 -37.38 0.33
N ALA A 3 4.85 -37.49 1.64
CA ALA A 3 4.17 -36.66 2.61
C ALA A 3 5.01 -35.43 2.98
N GLY A 4 4.30 -34.34 3.35
CA GLY A 4 4.75 -33.36 4.32
C GLY A 4 5.65 -32.24 3.81
N THR A 5 5.09 -31.05 3.61
CA THR A 5 5.38 -29.82 4.39
C THR A 5 4.70 -28.62 3.71
N GLY A 6 3.57 -28.20 4.24
CA GLY A 6 2.88 -26.96 3.83
C GLY A 6 2.17 -26.26 4.98
N ARG A 7 2.55 -26.59 6.23
CA ARG A 7 2.10 -25.87 7.43
C ARG A 7 2.87 -24.56 7.52
N GLY A 8 2.41 -23.58 6.74
CA GLY A 8 2.96 -22.24 6.67
C GLY A 8 2.08 -21.30 5.84
N LEU A 9 0.76 -21.56 5.82
CA LEU A 9 -0.21 -20.59 5.32
C LEU A 9 -0.41 -19.56 6.42
N PHE A 10 0.30 -18.43 6.30
CA PHE A 10 0.10 -17.26 7.16
C PHE A 10 -1.38 -16.83 7.09
N PRO A 11 -2.11 -16.86 8.22
CA PRO A 11 -3.55 -16.59 8.26
C PRO A 11 -3.84 -15.10 8.42
N GLY A 12 -3.17 -14.25 7.65
CA GLY A 12 -3.33 -12.81 7.71
C GLY A 12 -2.82 -12.15 6.44
N THR A 13 -3.73 -11.57 5.66
CA THR A 13 -3.43 -10.85 4.41
C THR A 13 -2.51 -9.63 4.60
N ALA A 14 -2.21 -9.25 5.85
CA ALA A 14 -1.33 -8.14 6.21
C ALA A 14 0.04 -8.54 6.81
N GLN A 15 0.22 -9.78 7.27
CA GLN A 15 1.33 -10.13 8.20
C GLN A 15 2.59 -10.75 7.54
N GLY A 16 2.87 -10.44 6.28
CA GLY A 16 4.05 -10.94 5.59
C GLY A 16 4.71 -9.90 4.68
N ARG A 17 5.88 -10.24 4.10
CA ARG A 17 6.60 -9.37 3.15
C ARG A 17 5.69 -8.85 2.03
N ALA A 18 4.84 -9.72 1.49
CA ALA A 18 3.84 -9.34 0.49
C ALA A 18 2.73 -8.44 1.06
N GLY A 19 2.35 -8.63 2.33
CA GLY A 19 1.36 -7.80 3.01
C GLY A 19 1.78 -6.33 3.13
N LYS A 20 3.04 -6.06 3.49
CA LYS A 20 3.59 -4.69 3.55
C LYS A 20 3.63 -4.00 2.18
N LEU A 21 3.95 -4.75 1.14
CA LEU A 21 3.95 -4.24 -0.24
C LEU A 21 2.52 -3.97 -0.73
N ILE A 22 1.57 -4.86 -0.46
CA ILE A 22 0.14 -4.64 -0.75
C ILE A 22 -0.39 -3.42 0.02
N TRP A 23 0.00 -3.29 1.30
CA TRP A 23 -0.33 -2.13 2.12
C TRP A 23 0.15 -0.84 1.46
N ALA A 24 1.40 -0.77 1.01
CA ALA A 24 1.95 0.45 0.40
C ALA A 24 1.20 0.85 -0.87
N GLY A 25 0.83 -0.12 -1.71
CA GLY A 25 0.00 0.12 -2.88
C GLY A 25 -1.38 0.67 -2.53
N ARG A 26 -2.04 0.05 -1.54
CA ARG A 26 -3.33 0.52 -1.04
C ARG A 26 -3.23 1.93 -0.47
N ALA A 27 -2.24 2.17 0.40
CA ALA A 27 -2.00 3.45 1.04
C ALA A 27 -1.72 4.54 0.01
N TRP A 28 -0.98 4.25 -1.06
CA TRP A 28 -0.80 5.18 -2.17
C TRP A 28 -2.13 5.52 -2.85
N ALA A 29 -2.92 4.52 -3.20
CA ALA A 29 -4.20 4.71 -3.91
C ALA A 29 -5.25 5.47 -3.07
N THR A 30 -5.17 5.38 -1.74
CA THR A 30 -6.10 6.07 -0.82
C THR A 30 -5.53 7.36 -0.23
N GLY A 31 -4.35 7.81 -0.66
CA GLY A 31 -3.70 9.04 -0.15
C GLY A 31 -3.07 8.93 1.23
N GLY A 32 -2.92 7.71 1.78
CA GLY A 32 -2.34 7.43 3.09
C GLY A 32 -0.80 7.26 3.11
N LEU A 33 -0.13 7.17 1.95
CA LEU A 33 1.29 6.80 1.90
C LEU A 33 2.25 7.86 2.48
N PHE A 34 1.93 9.14 2.31
CA PHE A 34 2.80 10.27 2.70
C PHE A 34 2.17 11.16 3.79
N VAL A 35 1.27 10.60 4.59
CA VAL A 35 0.70 11.36 5.71
C VAL A 35 1.81 11.57 6.74
N ASP A 36 2.27 12.80 6.85
CA ASP A 36 3.40 13.19 7.70
C ASP A 36 3.00 13.07 9.18
N ASP A 37 3.75 12.27 9.96
CA ASP A 37 3.54 12.10 11.41
C ASP A 37 3.79 13.40 12.18
N ALA A 38 4.45 14.37 11.55
CA ALA A 38 4.78 15.66 12.14
C ALA A 38 3.59 16.64 12.16
N GLN A 39 2.48 16.35 11.47
CA GLN A 39 1.30 17.21 11.53
C GLN A 39 0.43 16.85 12.74
N SER A 40 0.83 17.43 13.87
CA SER A 40 0.04 17.66 15.10
C SER A 40 -0.69 16.44 15.66
N GLU A 41 -0.35 16.08 16.90
CA GLU A 41 -1.24 15.25 17.73
C GLU A 41 -2.70 15.71 17.54
N PRO A 42 -3.62 14.80 17.15
CA PRO A 42 -5.01 15.20 16.94
C PRO A 42 -5.50 15.91 18.21
N GLU A 43 -6.17 17.06 18.07
CA GLU A 43 -6.63 17.89 19.20
C GLU A 43 -7.38 17.05 20.26
N ALA A 44 -8.18 16.10 19.81
CA ALA A 44 -8.89 15.15 20.68
C ALA A 44 -7.97 14.26 21.54
N VAL A 45 -6.77 13.90 21.07
CA VAL A 45 -5.76 13.14 21.84
C VAL A 45 -5.10 14.05 22.88
N ALA A 46 -4.76 15.28 22.51
CA ALA A 46 -4.21 16.27 23.43
C ALA A 46 -5.19 16.57 24.58
N ASP A 47 -6.47 16.75 24.26
CA ASP A 47 -7.55 16.93 25.24
C ASP A 47 -7.70 15.70 26.13
N ALA A 48 -7.76 14.49 25.56
CA ALA A 48 -7.86 13.27 26.34
C ALA A 48 -6.70 13.12 27.34
N ARG A 49 -5.48 13.50 26.95
CA ARG A 49 -4.32 13.52 27.86
C ARG A 49 -4.53 14.53 28.98
N ARG A 50 -5.01 15.73 28.65
CA ARG A 50 -5.32 16.78 29.65
C ARG A 50 -6.39 16.34 30.65
N PHE A 51 -7.33 15.50 30.24
CA PHE A 51 -8.35 14.89 31.10
C PHE A 51 -7.91 13.62 31.83
N GLY A 52 -6.62 13.24 31.73
CA GLY A 52 -6.05 12.11 32.47
C GLY A 52 -6.32 10.74 31.86
N ALA A 53 -6.57 10.66 30.54
CA ALA A 53 -6.64 9.38 29.86
C ALA A 53 -5.30 8.62 29.98
N SER A 54 -5.39 7.31 30.18
CA SER A 54 -4.23 6.42 30.21
C SER A 54 -3.58 6.28 28.83
N GLU A 55 -2.30 5.89 28.79
CA GLU A 55 -1.56 5.63 27.54
C GLU A 55 -2.28 4.63 26.62
N ALA A 56 -2.93 3.62 27.20
CA ALA A 56 -3.71 2.65 26.42
C ALA A 56 -4.93 3.30 25.74
N GLN A 57 -5.60 4.24 26.40
CA GLN A 57 -6.73 4.99 25.85
C GLN A 57 -6.27 5.99 24.78
N LEU A 58 -5.15 6.68 25.01
CA LEU A 58 -4.54 7.59 24.03
C LEU A 58 -4.12 6.84 22.76
N ALA A 59 -3.50 5.66 22.90
CA ALA A 59 -3.12 4.82 21.77
C ALA A 59 -4.34 4.31 20.98
N ALA A 60 -5.41 3.91 21.68
CA ALA A 60 -6.65 3.48 21.03
C ALA A 60 -7.38 4.62 20.31
N LEU A 61 -7.38 5.82 20.90
CA LEU A 61 -7.97 7.02 20.31
C LEU A 61 -7.19 7.48 19.07
N THR A 62 -5.86 7.52 19.18
CA THR A 62 -4.96 7.83 18.05
C THR A 62 -5.19 6.87 16.88
N ARG A 63 -5.30 5.56 17.16
CA ARG A 63 -5.61 4.53 16.15
C ARG A 63 -6.94 4.80 15.43
N LYS A 64 -7.99 5.16 16.19
CA LYS A 64 -9.30 5.48 15.61
C LYS A 64 -9.29 6.75 14.76
N LEU A 65 -8.59 7.78 15.21
CA LEU A 65 -8.58 9.09 14.54
C LEU A 65 -7.70 9.10 13.30
N THR A 66 -6.55 8.43 13.36
CA THR A 66 -5.62 8.33 12.22
C THR A 66 -5.99 7.20 11.27
N GLY A 67 -6.84 6.26 11.70
CA GLY A 67 -7.13 5.03 10.97
C GLY A 67 -5.91 4.11 10.86
N ARG A 68 -4.81 4.39 11.57
CA ARG A 68 -3.55 3.69 11.40
C ARG A 68 -3.41 2.52 12.34
N GLU A 69 -3.00 1.37 11.83
CA GLU A 69 -2.67 0.20 12.65
C GLU A 69 -1.17 0.16 12.98
N ALA A 70 -0.79 -0.53 14.07
CA ALA A 70 0.63 -0.74 14.41
C ALA A 70 1.40 -1.51 13.31
N GLU A 71 0.65 -2.11 12.37
CA GLU A 71 1.17 -2.78 11.19
C GLU A 71 1.24 -1.87 9.95
N ASP A 72 0.99 -0.57 10.07
CA ASP A 72 1.18 0.38 8.96
C ASP A 72 2.66 0.72 8.74
N GLY A 73 2.98 1.09 7.51
CA GLY A 73 4.33 1.47 7.11
C GLY A 73 5.03 0.41 6.26
N LEU A 74 6.08 0.86 5.57
CA LEU A 74 6.89 0.06 4.68
C LEU A 74 8.22 -0.27 5.35
N TRP A 75 8.72 -1.49 5.19
CA TRP A 75 10.06 -1.83 5.67
C TRP A 75 11.14 -1.13 4.83
N PRO A 76 12.28 -0.72 5.43
CA PRO A 76 13.33 0.03 4.74
C PRO A 76 13.79 -0.60 3.42
N GLN A 77 13.93 -1.94 3.38
CA GLN A 77 14.34 -2.69 2.20
C GLN A 77 13.34 -2.66 1.03
N HIS A 78 12.16 -2.08 1.20
CA HIS A 78 11.15 -1.93 0.15
C HIS A 78 10.94 -0.49 -0.28
N VAL A 79 11.59 0.48 0.38
CA VAL A 79 11.50 1.90 0.05
C VAL A 79 11.89 2.14 -1.40
N HIS A 80 12.97 1.53 -1.86
CA HIS A 80 13.45 1.68 -3.23
C HIS A 80 12.39 1.29 -4.28
N ALA A 81 11.75 0.13 -4.13
CA ALA A 81 10.67 -0.32 -5.00
C ALA A 81 9.40 0.55 -4.90
N ALA A 82 9.09 1.09 -3.71
CA ALA A 82 7.98 2.02 -3.53
C ALA A 82 8.25 3.39 -4.16
N THR A 83 9.49 3.89 -4.07
CA THR A 83 9.92 5.10 -4.78
C THR A 83 9.78 4.92 -6.28
N ALA A 84 10.28 3.81 -6.83
CA ALA A 84 10.11 3.48 -8.24
C ALA A 84 8.63 3.47 -8.63
N PHE A 85 7.79 2.78 -7.85
CA PHE A 85 6.34 2.77 -8.07
C PHE A 85 5.74 4.18 -8.12
N CYS A 86 6.11 5.07 -7.19
CA CYS A 86 5.62 6.45 -7.17
C CYS A 86 6.05 7.26 -8.40
N VAL A 87 7.25 7.01 -8.92
CA VAL A 87 7.76 7.66 -10.14
C VAL A 87 6.94 7.26 -11.37
N ILE A 88 6.59 5.97 -11.50
CA ILE A 88 5.86 5.42 -12.66
C ILE A 88 4.34 5.36 -12.46
N ALA A 89 3.82 6.00 -11.42
CA ALA A 89 2.46 5.76 -10.94
C ALA A 89 1.36 6.24 -11.91
N ASP A 90 1.73 6.99 -12.93
CA ASP A 90 0.87 7.46 -14.01
C ASP A 90 0.77 6.48 -15.19
N GLN A 91 1.62 5.46 -15.25
CA GLN A 91 1.71 4.50 -16.36
C GLN A 91 0.63 3.40 -16.31
N TRP A 92 -0.57 3.70 -15.81
CA TRP A 92 -1.65 2.70 -15.73
C TRP A 92 -2.27 2.43 -17.09
N ARG A 93 -2.47 1.15 -17.40
CA ARG A 93 -3.41 0.70 -18.42
C ARG A 93 -4.82 0.72 -17.83
N ILE A 94 -5.63 1.65 -18.33
CA ILE A 94 -6.99 1.92 -17.87
C ILE A 94 -7.97 1.50 -18.97
N GLY A 95 -9.02 0.78 -18.59
CA GLY A 95 -10.10 0.35 -19.45
C GLY A 95 -11.46 0.83 -18.96
N VAL A 96 -12.49 0.58 -19.76
CA VAL A 96 -13.90 0.76 -19.39
C VAL A 96 -14.59 -0.59 -19.43
N GLU A 97 -15.21 -0.98 -18.33
CA GLU A 97 -16.06 -2.17 -18.27
C GLU A 97 -17.52 -1.76 -18.15
N VAL A 98 -18.40 -2.43 -18.90
CA VAL A 98 -19.84 -2.27 -18.79
C VAL A 98 -20.41 -3.47 -18.03
N ARG A 99 -21.04 -3.22 -16.88
CA ARG A 99 -21.69 -4.26 -16.06
C ARG A 99 -23.09 -3.80 -15.66
N GLY A 100 -24.10 -4.57 -16.03
CA GLY A 100 -25.50 -4.23 -15.70
C GLY A 100 -25.96 -2.90 -16.31
N GLY A 101 -25.46 -2.53 -17.49
CA GLY A 101 -25.78 -1.25 -18.14
C GLY A 101 -25.06 -0.03 -17.58
N GLN A 102 -24.21 -0.20 -16.56
CA GLN A 102 -23.36 0.86 -16.02
C GLN A 102 -21.91 0.68 -16.49
N SER A 103 -21.33 1.77 -16.99
CA SER A 103 -19.90 1.83 -17.32
C SER A 103 -19.09 2.20 -16.08
N ARG A 104 -17.97 1.51 -15.86
CA ARG A 104 -16.98 1.86 -14.84
C ARG A 104 -15.58 1.89 -15.43
N THR A 105 -14.76 2.82 -14.94
CA THR A 105 -13.32 2.83 -15.19
C THR A 105 -12.67 1.69 -14.40
N VAL A 106 -11.75 0.97 -15.04
CA VAL A 106 -11.03 -0.16 -14.43
C VAL A 106 -9.54 -0.02 -14.68
N TRP A 107 -8.76 -0.16 -13.61
CA TRP A 107 -7.31 -0.16 -13.66
C TRP A 107 -6.83 -1.60 -13.78
N HIS A 108 -6.05 -1.93 -14.82
CA HIS A 108 -5.66 -3.31 -15.10
C HIS A 108 -4.25 -3.63 -14.59
N SER A 109 -3.27 -2.87 -15.04
CA SER A 109 -1.85 -3.07 -14.74
C SER A 109 -1.05 -1.84 -15.11
N LEU A 110 0.17 -1.73 -14.61
CA LEU A 110 1.14 -0.78 -15.13
C LEU A 110 1.61 -1.22 -16.51
N ASP A 111 1.83 -0.26 -17.39
CA ASP A 111 2.60 -0.48 -18.61
C ASP A 111 4.09 -0.62 -18.25
N TYR A 112 4.51 -1.86 -17.98
CA TYR A 112 5.90 -2.15 -17.59
C TYR A 112 6.92 -1.79 -18.67
N GLY A 113 6.52 -1.69 -19.94
CA GLY A 113 7.38 -1.21 -21.02
C GLY A 113 7.68 0.29 -20.85
N GLY A 114 6.62 1.11 -20.78
CA GLY A 114 6.73 2.55 -20.51
C GLY A 114 7.39 2.85 -19.17
N ALA A 115 7.03 2.11 -18.11
CA ALA A 115 7.65 2.24 -16.79
C ALA A 115 9.16 1.95 -16.82
N LYS A 116 9.60 0.89 -17.50
CA LYS A 116 11.02 0.60 -17.66
C LYS A 116 11.73 1.71 -18.43
N ALA A 117 11.16 2.17 -19.53
CA ALA A 117 11.75 3.24 -20.33
C ALA A 117 11.90 4.55 -19.51
N LEU A 118 10.90 4.89 -18.68
CA LEU A 118 10.95 6.05 -17.80
C LEU A 118 12.05 5.92 -16.75
N LEU A 119 12.12 4.78 -16.05
CA LEU A 119 13.11 4.52 -15.00
C LEU A 119 14.53 4.49 -15.58
N ASP A 120 14.73 3.83 -16.73
CA ASP A 120 16.02 3.83 -17.43
C ASP A 120 16.43 5.25 -17.83
N GLY A 121 15.49 6.07 -18.33
CA GLY A 121 15.74 7.47 -18.69
C GLY A 121 16.04 8.40 -17.52
N MET A 122 15.66 8.01 -16.29
CA MET A 122 16.02 8.69 -15.05
C MET A 122 17.26 8.10 -14.37
N GLU A 123 17.92 7.13 -15.01
CA GLU A 123 19.04 6.38 -14.43
C GLU A 123 18.67 5.72 -13.08
N PHE A 124 17.39 5.33 -12.93
CA PHE A 124 16.88 4.67 -11.73
C PHE A 124 17.05 3.15 -11.87
N GLU A 125 18.18 2.63 -11.38
CA GLU A 125 18.51 1.21 -11.49
C GLU A 125 17.58 0.32 -10.64
N MET A 126 16.98 -0.69 -11.25
CA MET A 126 16.06 -1.60 -10.56
C MET A 126 16.59 -3.04 -10.56
N SER A 127 16.71 -3.64 -9.38
CA SER A 127 17.01 -5.07 -9.27
C SER A 127 15.78 -5.93 -9.60
N ALA A 128 15.98 -7.22 -9.88
CA ALA A 128 14.88 -8.16 -10.07
C ALA A 128 13.95 -8.24 -8.84
N SER A 129 14.51 -8.11 -7.64
CA SER A 129 13.71 -8.05 -6.40
C SER A 129 12.90 -6.75 -6.28
N ASP A 130 13.40 -5.63 -6.79
CA ASP A 130 12.64 -4.38 -6.80
C ASP A 130 11.47 -4.45 -7.77
N TRP A 131 11.68 -5.00 -8.98
CA TRP A 131 10.60 -5.23 -9.94
C TRP A 131 9.51 -6.13 -9.36
N SER A 132 9.88 -7.21 -8.68
CA SER A 132 8.93 -8.10 -8.00
C SER A 132 8.17 -7.39 -6.87
N ALA A 133 8.87 -6.60 -6.06
CA ALA A 133 8.26 -5.82 -4.99
C ALA A 133 7.30 -4.76 -5.54
N MET A 134 7.71 -4.04 -6.59
CA MET A 134 6.92 -3.03 -7.28
C MET A 134 5.65 -3.62 -7.90
N ALA A 135 5.74 -4.80 -8.51
CA ALA A 135 4.56 -5.50 -9.03
C ALA A 135 3.55 -5.84 -7.92
N THR A 136 4.04 -6.19 -6.74
CA THR A 136 3.20 -6.47 -5.56
C THR A 136 2.54 -5.19 -5.02
N ILE A 137 3.26 -4.07 -5.01
CA ILE A 137 2.73 -2.74 -4.67
C ILE A 137 1.64 -2.35 -5.67
N ALA A 138 1.91 -2.46 -6.96
CA ALA A 138 0.96 -2.15 -8.02
C ALA A 138 -0.32 -2.99 -7.89
N MET A 139 -0.22 -4.27 -7.53
CA MET A 139 -1.40 -5.10 -7.26
C MET A 139 -2.25 -4.53 -6.11
N GLY A 140 -1.63 -4.11 -5.00
CA GLY A 140 -2.33 -3.48 -3.88
C GLY A 140 -3.05 -2.19 -4.30
N ALA A 141 -2.35 -1.33 -5.05
CA ALA A 141 -2.92 -0.09 -5.59
C ALA A 141 -4.09 -0.36 -6.54
N ARG A 142 -3.92 -1.28 -7.49
CA ARG A 142 -4.96 -1.68 -8.45
C ARG A 142 -6.22 -2.15 -7.74
N ASN A 143 -6.07 -3.04 -6.75
CA ASN A 143 -7.21 -3.57 -6.02
C ASN A 143 -7.94 -2.44 -5.28
N ALA A 144 -7.22 -1.48 -4.68
CA ALA A 144 -7.81 -0.31 -4.04
C ALA A 144 -8.53 0.61 -5.04
N LEU A 145 -7.90 0.95 -6.17
CA LEU A 145 -8.48 1.77 -7.25
C LEU A 145 -9.76 1.15 -7.83
N ASN A 146 -9.82 -0.18 -7.90
CA ASN A 146 -11.00 -0.93 -8.37
C ASN A 146 -12.05 -1.20 -7.28
N GLY A 147 -11.94 -0.63 -6.07
CA GLY A 147 -12.93 -0.76 -5.00
C GLY A 147 -12.76 -1.97 -4.07
N GLY A 148 -11.56 -2.53 -3.97
CA GLY A 148 -11.16 -3.45 -2.89
C GLY A 148 -11.42 -4.94 -3.10
N ARG A 149 -11.65 -5.41 -4.34
CA ARG A 149 -11.80 -6.84 -4.64
C ARG A 149 -10.64 -7.37 -5.51
N PRO A 150 -10.13 -8.58 -5.23
CA PRO A 150 -9.17 -9.26 -6.11
C PRO A 150 -9.77 -9.61 -7.47
#